data_AF-A0A2P0QFT1-F1
#
_entry.id   AF-A0A2P0QFT1-F1
#
_cell.length_a   1.000
_cell.length_b   1.000
_cell.length_c   1.000
_cell.angle_alpha   90.00
_cell.angle_beta   90.00
_cell.angle_gamma   90.00
#
_symmetry.space_group_name_H-M   'P 1'
#
loop_
_entity.id
_entity.type
_entity.pdbx_description
1 polymer ?
#
loop_
_entity_poly.entity_id
_entity_poly.type
_entity_poly.pdbx_seq_one_letter_code
_entity_poly.pdbx_strand_id
1 'polypeptide(L)'
;MHDEIYDWKWDGVSIDAIESFAASYQLSLLDLYEGYFPEGWPDSVPGSHRGLVLGPVFGRNVGSPEGYKRFMRILAIDHGGNALTLEGATDIYRGADGYNVLKKDSREAMGLVDVYRLYPQS
;
A
#
# COMPACT_ATOMS: atom_id res chain seq x y z
N MET A 1 14.85 15.98 -14.18
CA MET A 1 13.44 16.12 -14.58
C MET A 1 13.08 14.81 -15.25
N HIS A 2 12.36 13.94 -14.55
CA HIS A 2 12.02 12.59 -15.00
C HIS A 2 10.66 12.59 -15.68
N ASP A 3 10.46 13.44 -16.68
CA ASP A 3 9.13 13.63 -17.28
C ASP A 3 8.58 12.35 -17.90
N GLU A 4 9.46 11.51 -18.44
CA GLU A 4 9.12 10.20 -18.99
C GLU A 4 8.52 9.24 -17.96
N ILE A 5 8.73 9.47 -16.64
CA ILE A 5 8.13 8.62 -15.61
C ILE A 5 6.60 8.76 -15.62
N TYR A 6 6.08 9.97 -15.83
CA TYR A 6 4.63 10.23 -15.80
C TYR A 6 3.90 9.63 -17.00
N ASP A 7 4.62 9.41 -18.11
CA ASP A 7 4.06 8.78 -19.31
C ASP A 7 4.00 7.25 -19.21
N TRP A 8 4.69 6.67 -18.22
CA TRP A 8 4.71 5.24 -18.04
C TRP A 8 3.35 4.71 -17.59
N LYS A 9 2.93 3.62 -18.24
CA LYS A 9 1.71 2.89 -17.92
C LYS A 9 2.04 1.44 -17.68
N TRP A 10 1.61 0.95 -16.52
CA TRP A 10 1.66 -0.46 -16.22
C TRP A 10 0.52 -1.20 -16.90
N ASP A 11 0.82 -2.35 -17.49
CA ASP A 11 -0.11 -3.17 -18.28
C ASP A 11 -0.90 -4.20 -17.46
N GLY A 12 -0.64 -4.28 -16.14
CA GLY A 12 -1.27 -5.23 -15.23
C GLY A 12 -0.65 -6.64 -15.26
N VAL A 13 0.38 -6.88 -16.07
CA VAL A 13 0.90 -8.24 -16.29
C VAL A 13 1.74 -8.74 -15.12
N SER A 14 2.70 -7.94 -14.66
CA SER A 14 3.61 -8.33 -13.58
C SER A 14 4.01 -7.14 -12.72
N ILE A 15 3.94 -7.31 -11.41
CA ILE A 15 4.50 -6.35 -10.45
C ILE A 15 6.02 -6.23 -10.58
N ASP A 16 6.72 -7.28 -11.05
CA ASP A 16 8.16 -7.21 -11.30
C ASP A 16 8.51 -6.15 -12.35
N ALA A 17 7.58 -5.82 -13.25
CA ALA A 17 7.74 -4.72 -14.19
C ALA A 17 7.72 -3.35 -13.49
N ILE A 18 6.89 -3.18 -12.45
CA ILE A 18 6.90 -1.98 -11.59
C ILE A 18 8.21 -1.90 -10.81
N GLU A 19 8.67 -3.00 -10.23
CA GLU A 19 9.96 -3.06 -9.53
C GLU A 19 11.14 -2.71 -10.44
N SER A 20 11.16 -3.30 -11.64
CA SER A 20 12.21 -3.05 -12.65
C SER A 20 12.17 -1.60 -13.13
N PHE A 21 10.98 -1.04 -13.31
CA PHE A 21 10.78 0.35 -13.67
C PHE A 21 11.30 1.29 -12.58
N ALA A 22 10.93 1.08 -11.31
CA ALA A 22 11.46 1.84 -10.17
C ALA A 22 13.00 1.79 -10.13
N ALA A 23 13.57 0.59 -10.28
CA ALA A 23 15.01 0.36 -10.26
C ALA A 23 15.75 1.09 -11.41
N SER A 24 15.15 1.20 -12.60
CA SER A 24 15.74 1.94 -13.73
C SER A 24 15.93 3.44 -13.43
N TYR A 25 15.16 3.99 -12.49
CA TYR A 25 15.28 5.36 -11.99
C TYR A 25 15.97 5.45 -10.62
N GLN A 26 16.53 4.36 -10.11
CA GLN A 26 17.16 4.27 -8.78
C GLN A 26 16.19 4.65 -7.64
N LEU A 27 14.90 4.39 -7.83
CA LEU A 27 13.86 4.65 -6.84
C LEU A 27 13.52 3.37 -6.08
N SER A 28 13.19 3.48 -4.79
CA SER A 28 12.44 2.43 -4.12
C SER A 28 10.99 2.40 -4.63
N LEU A 29 10.27 1.31 -4.37
CA LEU A 29 8.83 1.25 -4.66
C LEU A 29 8.05 2.33 -3.90
N LEU A 30 8.49 2.68 -2.69
CA LEU A 30 7.90 3.74 -1.89
C LEU A 30 8.11 5.11 -2.55
N ASP A 31 9.34 5.42 -2.96
CA ASP A 31 9.65 6.70 -3.65
C ASP A 31 8.89 6.82 -4.98
N LEU A 32 8.78 5.72 -5.73
CA LEU A 32 8.01 5.68 -6.98
C LEU A 32 6.52 5.96 -6.71
N TYR A 33 5.94 5.30 -5.72
CA TYR A 33 4.55 5.49 -5.32
C TYR A 33 4.29 6.93 -4.87
N GLU A 34 5.08 7.47 -3.93
CA GLU A 34 4.84 8.81 -3.37
C GLU A 34 5.07 9.93 -4.38
N GLY A 35 6.14 9.82 -5.17
CA GLY A 35 6.54 10.87 -6.09
C GLY A 35 5.72 10.93 -7.37
N TYR A 36 5.27 9.78 -7.87
CA TYR A 36 4.79 9.67 -9.25
C TYR A 36 3.45 8.94 -9.40
N PHE A 37 3.17 7.95 -8.55
CA PHE A 37 1.95 7.13 -8.64
C PHE A 37 1.20 7.02 -7.30
N PRO A 38 0.77 8.14 -6.68
CA PRO A 38 0.19 8.15 -5.33
C PRO A 38 -1.17 7.44 -5.23
N GLU A 39 -1.80 7.15 -6.36
CA GLU A 39 -3.03 6.36 -6.42
C GLU A 39 -2.77 4.86 -6.68
N GLY A 40 -1.53 4.50 -6.99
CA GLY A 40 -1.17 3.19 -7.54
C GLY A 40 -1.83 2.95 -8.89
N TRP A 41 -2.30 1.72 -9.10
CA TRP A 41 -3.01 1.26 -10.28
C TRP A 41 -4.37 0.68 -9.88
N PRO A 42 -5.30 1.53 -9.44
CA PRO A 42 -6.56 1.09 -8.81
C PRO A 42 -7.41 0.21 -9.73
N ASP A 43 -7.31 0.38 -11.04
CA ASP A 43 -8.07 -0.42 -12.01
C ASP A 43 -7.72 -1.90 -12.01
N SER A 44 -6.51 -2.27 -11.56
CA SER A 44 -6.11 -3.65 -11.34
C SER A 44 -6.70 -4.28 -10.08
N VAL A 45 -7.22 -3.46 -9.16
CA VAL A 45 -7.74 -3.91 -7.86
C VAL A 45 -9.27 -4.05 -7.94
N PRO A 46 -9.87 -5.14 -7.44
CA PRO A 46 -11.33 -5.27 -7.34
C PRO A 46 -11.93 -4.07 -6.61
N GLY A 47 -13.00 -3.49 -7.14
CA GLY A 47 -13.63 -2.29 -6.58
C GLY A 47 -13.96 -2.42 -5.09
N SER A 48 -14.39 -3.60 -4.66
CA SER A 48 -14.64 -3.91 -3.26
C SER A 48 -13.39 -3.84 -2.39
N HIS A 49 -12.16 -3.95 -2.89
CA HIS A 49 -10.91 -3.94 -2.10
C HIS A 49 -10.08 -2.67 -2.31
N ARG A 50 -10.60 -1.67 -3.03
CA ARG A 50 -9.96 -0.38 -3.22
C ARG A 50 -10.04 0.47 -1.95
N GLY A 51 -9.12 1.42 -1.83
CA GLY A 51 -9.08 2.40 -0.75
C GLY A 51 -8.22 1.98 0.44
N LEU A 52 -7.99 2.95 1.32
CA LEU A 52 -7.30 2.75 2.58
C LEU A 52 -8.24 2.05 3.58
N VAL A 53 -7.74 1.04 4.28
CA VAL A 53 -8.43 0.37 5.38
C VAL A 53 -7.61 0.46 6.65
N LEU A 54 -8.29 0.74 7.77
CA LEU A 54 -7.66 0.74 9.09
C LEU A 54 -7.90 -0.60 9.76
N GLY A 55 -6.84 -1.17 10.30
CA GLY A 55 -6.82 -2.42 11.03
C GLY A 55 -6.89 -2.22 12.55
N PRO A 56 -6.59 -3.28 13.32
CA PRO A 56 -6.67 -3.26 14.77
C PRO A 56 -5.66 -2.30 15.42
N VAL A 57 -5.99 -1.90 16.65
CA VAL A 57 -5.17 -1.06 17.53
C VAL A 57 -4.23 -1.92 18.37
N PHE A 58 -2.94 -1.60 18.41
CA PHE A 58 -1.92 -2.32 19.20
C PHE A 58 -1.18 -1.41 20.17
N GLY A 59 -0.68 -2.01 21.27
CA GLY A 59 0.46 -1.47 22.01
C GLY A 59 0.18 -0.19 22.81
N ARG A 60 -0.91 -0.15 23.57
CA ARG A 60 -1.14 0.93 24.55
C ARG A 60 0.09 1.12 25.42
N ASN A 61 0.70 2.29 25.36
CA ASN A 61 1.88 2.64 26.13
C ASN A 61 1.77 4.09 26.63
N VAL A 62 2.64 4.47 27.56
CA VAL A 62 2.57 5.80 28.24
C VAL A 62 2.70 6.97 27.26
N GLY A 63 3.31 6.76 26.08
CA GLY A 63 3.47 7.78 25.03
C GLY A 63 2.39 7.79 23.95
N SER A 64 1.59 6.73 23.87
CA SER A 64 0.52 6.51 22.89
C SER A 64 -0.66 5.85 23.60
N PRO A 65 -1.46 6.63 24.37
CA PRO A 65 -2.45 6.10 25.31
C PRO A 65 -3.56 5.29 24.63
N GLU A 66 -3.80 5.50 23.35
CA GLU A 66 -4.69 4.65 22.56
C GLU A 66 -3.98 3.57 21.76
N GLY A 67 -2.67 3.68 21.52
CA GLY A 67 -1.88 2.75 20.74
C GLY A 67 -1.84 3.10 19.25
N TYR A 68 -1.28 2.19 18.45
CA TYR A 68 -1.07 2.37 17.01
C TYR A 68 -2.15 1.63 16.21
N LYS A 69 -2.75 2.31 15.23
CA LYS A 69 -3.63 1.68 14.24
C LYS A 69 -2.81 1.25 13.04
N ARG A 70 -2.90 -0.02 12.65
CA ARG A 70 -2.36 -0.45 11.35
C ARG A 70 -3.24 0.11 10.24
N PHE A 71 -2.64 0.38 9.09
CA PHE A 71 -3.39 0.68 7.88
C PHE A 71 -2.81 -0.09 6.70
N MET A 72 -3.66 -0.27 5.70
CA MET A 72 -3.31 -0.93 4.46
C MET A 72 -4.06 -0.33 3.28
N ARG A 73 -3.44 -0.32 2.10
CA ARG A 73 -4.08 -0.10 0.81
C ARG A 73 -3.46 -1.02 -0.22
N ILE A 74 -4.27 -1.72 -1.01
CA ILE A 74 -3.77 -2.44 -2.19
C ILE A 74 -3.57 -1.41 -3.31
N LEU A 75 -2.33 -1.34 -3.82
CA LEU A 75 -1.91 -0.42 -4.89
C LEU A 75 -2.05 -1.05 -6.27
N ALA A 76 -1.79 -2.34 -6.39
CA ALA A 76 -1.87 -3.08 -7.64
C ALA A 76 -2.09 -4.58 -7.39
N ILE A 77 -2.74 -5.27 -8.32
CA ILE A 77 -2.78 -6.73 -8.41
C ILE A 77 -2.41 -7.15 -9.83
N ASP A 78 -1.39 -8.00 -9.97
CA ASP A 78 -0.97 -8.49 -11.29
C ASP A 78 -1.72 -9.77 -11.70
N HIS A 79 -1.64 -10.13 -12.98
CA HIS A 79 -2.23 -11.37 -13.50
C HIS A 79 -1.60 -12.65 -12.90
N GLY A 80 -0.39 -12.55 -12.34
CA GLY A 80 0.31 -13.63 -11.64
C GLY A 80 -0.21 -13.88 -10.23
N GLY A 81 -1.12 -13.04 -9.73
CA GLY A 81 -1.68 -13.15 -8.38
C GLY A 81 -0.80 -12.53 -7.29
N ASN A 82 0.13 -11.64 -7.63
CA ASN A 82 0.83 -10.81 -6.65
C ASN A 82 0.06 -9.50 -6.42
N ALA A 83 0.27 -8.90 -5.26
CA ALA A 83 -0.22 -7.58 -4.91
C ALA A 83 0.92 -6.68 -4.42
N LEU A 84 0.87 -5.41 -4.82
CA LEU A 84 1.60 -4.34 -4.15
C LEU A 84 0.68 -3.69 -3.12
N THR A 85 1.18 -3.51 -1.91
CA THR A 85 0.41 -3.02 -0.78
C THR A 85 1.17 -1.91 -0.08
N LEU A 86 0.51 -0.77 0.15
CA LEU A 86 0.97 0.25 1.08
C LEU A 86 0.55 -0.19 2.48
N GLU A 87 1.51 -0.41 3.36
CA GLU A 87 1.26 -0.87 4.74
C GLU A 87 2.03 -0.03 5.74
N GLY A 88 1.38 0.29 6.85
CA GLY A 88 2.00 1.08 7.89
C GLY A 88 1.23 1.07 9.20
N ALA A 89 1.71 1.90 10.11
CA ALA A 89 1.05 2.17 11.38
C ALA A 89 0.93 3.68 11.59
N THR A 90 -0.18 4.12 12.16
CA THR A 90 -0.36 5.49 12.63
C THR A 90 -0.48 5.49 14.14
N ASP A 91 0.33 6.33 14.78
CA ASP A 91 0.05 6.81 16.12
C ASP A 91 -1.12 7.78 15.99
N ILE A 92 -2.23 7.54 16.68
CA ILE A 92 -3.41 8.39 16.53
C ILE A 92 -3.22 9.81 17.11
N TYR A 93 -2.14 10.04 17.87
CA TYR A 93 -1.79 11.34 18.47
C TYR A 93 -0.53 11.96 17.87
N ARG A 94 0.42 11.16 17.35
CA ARG A 94 1.71 11.64 16.83
C ARG A 94 1.88 11.57 15.31
N GLY A 95 0.93 10.98 14.59
CA GLY A 95 1.00 10.80 13.13
C GLY A 95 1.55 9.43 12.72
N ALA A 96 1.90 9.27 11.43
CA ALA A 96 2.35 8.00 10.89
C ALA A 96 3.72 7.59 11.48
N ASP A 97 3.80 6.38 12.03
CA ASP A 97 5.03 5.78 12.59
C ASP A 97 5.91 5.13 11.49
N GLY A 98 5.55 5.38 10.23
CA GLY A 98 6.17 4.84 9.03
C GLY A 98 5.24 3.92 8.24
N TYR A 99 5.48 3.86 6.94
CA TYR A 99 4.82 2.94 6.02
C TYR A 99 5.78 2.55 4.91
N ASN A 100 5.46 1.46 4.23
CA ASN A 100 6.25 0.96 3.12
C ASN A 100 5.34 0.34 2.05
N VAL A 101 5.88 0.22 0.83
CA VAL A 101 5.27 -0.56 -0.24
C VAL A 101 5.87 -1.96 -0.22
N LEU A 102 5.00 -2.96 -0.05
CA LEU A 102 5.38 -4.37 0.07
C LEU A 102 4.74 -5.17 -1.06
N LYS A 103 5.45 -6.20 -1.52
CA LYS A 103 4.92 -7.22 -2.42
C LYS A 103 4.48 -8.45 -1.63
N LYS A 104 3.31 -8.98 -1.93
CA LYS A 104 2.78 -10.22 -1.33
C LYS A 104 1.80 -10.94 -2.26
N ASP A 105 1.30 -12.09 -1.84
CA ASP A 105 0.24 -12.80 -2.55
C ASP A 105 -1.08 -11.98 -2.51
N SER A 106 -1.79 -11.94 -3.63
CA SER A 106 -3.02 -11.15 -3.79
C SER A 106 -4.17 -11.65 -2.91
N ARG A 107 -4.25 -12.97 -2.65
CA ARG A 107 -5.27 -13.54 -1.76
C ARG A 107 -4.95 -13.19 -0.31
N GLU A 108 -3.67 -13.22 0.07
CA GLU A 108 -3.23 -12.72 1.37
C GLU A 108 -3.60 -11.25 1.55
N ALA A 109 -3.31 -10.40 0.56
CA ALA A 109 -3.61 -8.98 0.62
C ALA A 109 -5.12 -8.69 0.73
N MET A 110 -5.94 -9.35 -0.08
CA MET A 110 -7.41 -9.21 -0.02
C MET A 110 -7.96 -9.72 1.31
N GLY A 111 -7.47 -10.87 1.80
CA GLY A 111 -7.87 -11.40 3.10
C GLY A 111 -7.52 -10.47 4.26
N LEU A 112 -6.38 -9.79 4.20
CA LEU A 112 -6.02 -8.75 5.19
C LEU A 112 -6.98 -7.55 5.14
N VAL A 113 -7.34 -7.09 3.93
CA VAL A 113 -8.33 -6.02 3.77
C VAL A 113 -9.68 -6.41 4.38
N ASP A 114 -10.13 -7.63 4.14
CA ASP A 114 -11.37 -8.15 4.73
C ASP A 114 -11.30 -8.16 6.26
N VAL A 115 -10.20 -8.66 6.82
CA VAL A 115 -9.96 -8.65 8.27
C VAL A 115 -9.97 -7.23 8.83
N TYR A 116 -9.31 -6.28 8.16
CA TYR A 116 -9.20 -4.90 8.65
C TYR A 116 -10.58 -4.22 8.72
N ARG A 117 -11.45 -4.50 7.76
CA ARG A 117 -12.82 -3.96 7.73
C ARG A 117 -13.75 -4.50 8.79
N LEU A 118 -13.38 -5.58 9.47
CA LEU A 118 -14.11 -6.06 10.64
C LEU A 118 -13.89 -5.17 11.87
N TYR A 119 -12.89 -4.28 11.84
CA TYR A 119 -12.57 -3.39 12.97
C TYR A 119 -13.25 -2.02 12.84
N PRO A 120 -13.65 -1.40 13.98
CA PRO A 120 -14.21 -0.05 13.99
C PRO A 120 -13.24 0.98 13.40
N GLN A 121 -13.71 1.76 12.44
CA GLN A 121 -12.90 2.76 11.72
C GLN A 121 -12.83 4.11 12.45
N SER A 122 -13.15 4.15 13.75
CA SER A 122 -13.41 5.35 14.57
C SER A 122 -12.29 6.38 14.57
#